data_AF-A0A0C3FSA2-F1
#
_entry.id   AF-A0A0C3FSA2-F1
#
_cell.length_a   1.000
_cell.length_b   1.000
_cell.length_c   1.000
_cell.angle_alpha   90.00
_cell.angle_beta   90.00
_cell.angle_gamma   90.00
#
_symmetry.space_group_name_H-M   'P 1'
#
loop_
_entity.id
_entity.type
_entity.pdbx_description
1 polymer ?
#
loop_
_entity_poly.entity_id
_entity_poly.type
_entity_poly.pdbx_seq_one_letter_code
_entity_poly.pdbx_strand_id
1 'polypeptide(L)'
;KTLFEEIRESQEAMCEPPIAPFLDEEEWDLARWLIKNVTQMATEEFLKMKGSYRHTGQTRALYHPSYKSNYTFLNKVDQLPTGPEWKCKIIQTAGELLGEDGDPIIEEHELWIRDPVECVRELIGNPAFREYMVYAPEKTYADKHGQSRRYDEMWTGDWWWKTQVGRTSSSK
;
A
#
# COMPACT_ATOMS: atom_id res chain seq x y z
N LYS A 1 16.63 -5.45 -9.30
CA LYS A 1 16.52 -4.28 -8.42
C LYS A 1 15.07 -4.10 -8.06
N THR A 2 14.76 -3.90 -6.79
CA THR A 2 13.36 -3.73 -6.34
C THR A 2 12.98 -2.25 -6.34
N LEU A 3 11.67 -1.96 -6.36
CA LEU A 3 11.15 -0.59 -6.24
C LEU A 3 11.70 0.12 -5.00
N PHE A 4 11.81 -0.60 -3.87
CA PHE A 4 12.33 -0.06 -2.61
C PHE A 4 13.82 0.29 -2.67
N GLU A 5 14.61 -0.51 -3.40
CA GLU A 5 16.02 -0.19 -3.65
C GLU A 5 16.16 1.06 -4.52
N GLU A 6 15.31 1.21 -5.54
CA GLU A 6 15.28 2.39 -6.41
C GLU A 6 14.89 3.66 -5.64
N ILE A 7 13.83 3.60 -4.84
CA ILE A 7 13.39 4.71 -3.97
C ILE A 7 14.53 5.14 -3.04
N ARG A 8 15.17 4.19 -2.36
CA ARG A 8 16.26 4.49 -1.43
C ARG A 8 17.43 5.16 -2.14
N GLU A 9 17.83 4.66 -3.29
CA GLU A 9 18.92 5.27 -4.06
C GLU A 9 18.57 6.67 -4.56
N SER A 10 17.32 6.92 -4.97
CA SER A 10 16.86 8.26 -5.32
C SER A 10 16.92 9.22 -4.13
N GLN A 11 16.50 8.78 -2.94
CA GLN A 11 16.59 9.58 -1.71
C GLN A 11 18.05 9.86 -1.35
N GLU A 12 18.92 8.85 -1.39
CA GLU A 12 20.36 9.01 -1.13
C GLU A 12 21.02 9.97 -2.13
N ALA A 13 20.66 9.91 -3.41
CA ALA A 13 21.16 10.81 -4.45
C ALA A 13 20.71 12.27 -4.24
N MET A 14 19.53 12.49 -3.66
CA MET A 14 19.02 13.82 -3.31
C MET A 14 19.44 14.29 -1.90
N CYS A 15 20.23 13.48 -1.17
CA CYS A 15 20.57 13.70 0.24
C CYS A 15 19.33 13.89 1.15
N GLU A 16 18.24 13.20 0.80
CA GLU A 16 16.98 13.25 1.54
C GLU A 16 16.93 12.19 2.65
N PRO A 17 16.30 12.50 3.80
CA PRO A 17 16.09 11.50 4.83
C PRO A 17 15.05 10.45 4.38
N PRO A 18 15.02 9.24 4.97
CA PRO A 18 14.03 8.20 4.64
C PRO A 18 12.57 8.64 4.83
N ILE A 19 12.35 9.66 5.67
CA ILE A 19 11.03 10.26 5.96
C ILE A 19 10.69 11.45 5.06
N ALA A 20 11.52 11.77 4.05
CA ALA A 20 11.20 12.80 3.10
C ALA A 20 9.82 12.57 2.46
N PRO A 21 9.03 13.64 2.23
CA PRO A 21 9.42 15.05 2.24
C PRO A 21 9.27 15.74 3.62
N PHE A 22 9.07 14.99 4.70
CA PHE A 22 8.91 15.56 6.04
C PHE A 22 10.27 15.96 6.66
N LEU A 23 10.25 17.01 7.48
CA LEU A 23 11.41 17.60 8.14
C LEU A 23 12.02 16.65 9.16
N ASP A 24 11.17 16.06 10.00
CA ASP A 24 11.54 15.22 11.12
C ASP A 24 10.45 14.17 11.43
N GLU A 25 10.76 13.28 12.37
CA GLU A 25 9.88 12.18 12.77
C GLU A 25 8.59 12.69 13.43
N GLU A 26 8.64 13.82 14.14
CA GLU A 26 7.46 14.42 14.78
C GLU A 26 6.47 14.97 13.75
N GLU A 27 6.97 15.64 12.70
CA GLU A 27 6.15 16.10 11.58
C GLU A 27 5.53 14.91 10.83
N TRP A 28 6.30 13.85 10.62
CA TRP A 28 5.79 12.63 10.00
C TRP A 28 4.72 11.94 10.84
N ASP A 29 4.89 11.87 12.16
CA ASP A 29 3.88 11.34 13.07
C ASP A 29 2.59 12.14 13.06
N LEU A 30 2.69 13.47 13.08
CA LEU A 30 1.54 14.33 12.93
C LEU A 30 0.84 14.10 11.59
N ALA A 31 1.58 14.03 10.49
CA ALA A 31 1.04 13.75 9.16
C ALA A 31 0.29 12.40 9.11
N ARG A 32 0.89 11.35 9.66
CA ARG A 32 0.28 10.01 9.79
C ARG A 32 -0.99 10.03 10.63
N TRP A 33 -1.01 10.80 11.71
CA TRP A 33 -2.18 10.90 12.56
C TRP A 33 -3.32 11.66 11.88
N LEU A 34 -3.01 12.79 11.22
CA LEU A 34 -3.98 13.60 10.49
C LEU A 34 -4.66 12.80 9.38
N ILE A 35 -3.89 12.08 8.54
CA ILE A 35 -4.45 11.33 7.42
C ILE A 35 -5.35 10.17 7.86
N LYS A 36 -5.09 9.58 9.02
CA LYS A 36 -5.84 8.42 9.54
C LYS A 36 -7.08 8.81 10.32
N ASN A 37 -7.07 9.96 11.01
CA ASN A 37 -8.05 10.26 12.05
C ASN A 37 -8.84 11.55 11.80
N VAL A 38 -8.43 12.40 10.86
CA VAL A 38 -8.98 13.76 10.72
C VAL A 38 -9.50 14.01 9.32
N THR A 39 -10.66 14.67 9.21
CA THR A 39 -11.22 15.06 7.92
C THR A 39 -10.43 16.20 7.29
N GLN A 40 -10.45 16.32 5.96
CA GLN A 40 -9.73 17.40 5.26
C GLN A 40 -10.13 18.81 5.75
N MET A 41 -11.41 19.02 6.08
CA MET A 41 -11.89 20.29 6.64
C MET A 41 -11.31 20.56 8.03
N ALA A 42 -11.35 19.57 8.93
CA ALA A 42 -10.80 19.71 10.27
C ALA A 42 -9.26 19.87 10.24
N THR A 43 -8.58 19.24 9.27
CA THR A 43 -7.14 19.46 9.02
C THR A 43 -6.87 20.89 8.59
N GLU A 44 -7.67 21.45 7.67
CA GLU A 44 -7.56 22.85 7.26
C GLU A 44 -7.78 23.81 8.43
N GLU A 45 -8.80 23.56 9.26
CA GLU A 45 -9.08 24.33 10.47
C GLU A 45 -7.93 24.23 11.48
N PHE A 46 -7.43 23.02 11.74
CA PHE A 46 -6.30 22.77 12.63
C PHE A 46 -5.05 23.54 12.19
N LEU A 47 -4.70 23.47 10.90
CA LEU A 47 -3.51 24.14 10.36
C LEU A 47 -3.64 25.67 10.33
N LYS A 48 -4.87 26.18 10.19
CA LYS A 48 -5.19 27.62 10.22
C LYS A 48 -5.53 28.14 11.60
N MET A 49 -5.71 27.27 12.60
CA MET A 49 -6.08 27.66 13.95
C MET A 49 -5.00 28.60 14.48
N LYS A 50 -5.34 29.89 14.55
CA LYS A 50 -4.47 30.89 15.17
C LYS A 50 -4.42 30.52 16.65
N GLY A 51 -3.22 30.25 17.18
CA GLY A 51 -3.03 30.17 18.62
C GLY A 51 -3.58 31.47 19.20
N SER A 52 -4.70 31.40 19.92
CA SER A 52 -5.26 32.58 20.55
C SER A 52 -4.24 33.03 21.59
N TYR A 53 -3.66 34.20 21.34
CA TYR A 53 -2.79 34.86 22.29
C TYR A 53 -3.60 35.11 23.56
N ARG A 54 -3.45 34.24 24.56
CA ARG A 54 -3.54 34.58 25.99
C ARG A 54 -3.14 33.37 26.84
N HIS A 55 -1.89 33.46 27.33
CA HIS A 55 -1.29 32.76 28.47
C HIS A 55 -0.65 31.38 28.30
N THR A 56 -0.84 30.67 27.18
CA THR A 56 -0.06 29.46 26.87
C THR A 56 0.15 29.36 25.35
N GLY A 57 1.15 30.05 24.81
CA GLY A 57 1.46 29.99 23.39
C GLY A 57 2.09 28.66 23.01
N GLN A 58 1.33 27.63 22.62
CA GLN A 58 1.88 26.32 22.22
C GLN A 58 0.87 25.38 21.52
N THR A 59 0.48 25.69 20.27
CA THR A 59 -0.08 24.64 19.38
C THR A 59 0.69 24.59 18.06
N ARG A 60 0.90 25.75 17.42
CA ARG A 60 1.91 25.89 16.35
C ARG A 60 3.35 25.72 16.83
N ALA A 61 3.61 25.98 18.11
CA ALA A 61 4.97 25.98 18.65
C ALA A 61 5.50 24.60 19.08
N LEU A 62 4.63 23.57 19.11
CA LEU A 62 5.04 22.22 19.51
C LEU A 62 5.44 21.34 18.33
N TYR A 63 4.75 21.44 17.18
CA TYR A 63 4.98 20.54 16.03
C TYR A 63 5.43 21.24 14.74
N HIS A 64 5.49 22.58 14.70
CA HIS A 64 5.90 23.42 13.56
C HIS A 64 5.85 22.76 12.15
N PRO A 65 4.68 22.28 11.68
CA PRO A 65 4.63 21.59 10.40
C PRO A 65 5.00 22.55 9.27
N SER A 66 5.77 22.05 8.31
CA SER A 66 6.17 22.76 7.09
C SER A 66 4.98 23.09 6.18
N TYR A 67 3.88 22.34 6.31
CA TYR A 67 2.61 22.58 5.61
C TYR A 67 1.69 23.51 6.42
N LYS A 68 1.15 24.54 5.75
CA LYS A 68 0.35 25.61 6.37
C LYS A 68 -1.14 25.53 6.08
N SER A 69 -1.52 24.67 5.15
CA SER A 69 -2.90 24.38 4.75
C SER A 69 -3.01 22.91 4.38
N ASN A 70 -4.23 22.39 4.39
CA ASN A 70 -4.59 21.05 3.93
C ASN A 70 -4.10 20.83 2.49
N TYR A 71 -4.15 21.86 1.64
CA TYR A 71 -3.58 21.79 0.29
C TYR A 71 -2.06 21.52 0.30
N THR A 72 -1.28 22.33 1.03
CA THR A 72 0.18 22.11 1.11
C THR A 72 0.56 20.81 1.82
N PHE A 73 -0.31 20.35 2.72
CA PHE A 73 -0.18 19.07 3.41
C PHE A 73 -0.37 17.91 2.44
N LEU A 74 -1.46 17.88 1.70
CA LEU A 74 -1.74 16.84 0.70
C LEU A 74 -0.67 16.83 -0.41
N ASN A 75 -0.22 18.00 -0.87
CA ASN A 75 0.89 18.06 -1.83
C ASN A 75 2.19 17.39 -1.30
N LYS A 76 2.43 17.40 0.02
CA LYS A 76 3.55 16.66 0.62
C LYS A 76 3.26 15.16 0.73
N VAL A 77 2.03 14.79 1.09
CA VAL A 77 1.60 13.38 1.11
C VAL A 77 1.72 12.77 -0.29
N ASP A 78 1.36 13.49 -1.34
CA ASP A 78 1.41 13.03 -2.74
C ASP A 78 2.84 12.86 -3.28
N GLN A 79 3.85 13.43 -2.61
CA GLN A 79 5.27 13.19 -2.93
C GLN A 79 5.80 11.89 -2.35
N LEU A 80 5.08 11.26 -1.43
CA LEU A 80 5.49 9.97 -0.90
C LEU A 80 5.49 8.92 -2.01
N PRO A 81 6.46 7.98 -1.99
CA PRO A 81 6.46 6.87 -2.92
C PRO A 81 5.13 6.11 -2.86
N THR A 82 4.48 5.97 -4.01
CA THR A 82 3.24 5.21 -4.15
C THR A 82 3.53 3.84 -4.76
N GLY A 83 2.69 2.87 -4.40
CA GLY A 83 2.68 1.56 -5.06
C GLY A 83 2.07 1.62 -6.47
N PRO A 84 1.74 0.46 -7.05
CA PRO A 84 1.10 0.35 -8.35
C PRO A 84 -0.13 1.23 -8.50
N GLU A 85 -0.27 1.80 -9.68
CA GLU A 85 -1.30 2.78 -10.00
C GLU A 85 -2.70 2.18 -9.92
N TRP A 86 -3.62 2.94 -9.33
CA TRP A 86 -5.05 2.65 -9.39
C TRP A 86 -5.62 3.03 -10.75
N LYS A 87 -6.35 2.10 -11.38
CA LYS A 87 -7.07 2.32 -12.64
C LYS A 87 -8.56 2.28 -12.36
N CYS A 88 -9.27 3.36 -12.67
CA CYS A 88 -10.72 3.37 -12.67
C CYS A 88 -11.23 2.91 -14.04
N LYS A 89 -12.11 1.91 -14.06
CA LYS A 89 -12.81 1.44 -15.25
C LYS A 89 -14.30 1.55 -15.01
N ILE A 90 -15.01 2.17 -15.94
CA ILE A 90 -16.47 2.11 -15.93
C ILE A 90 -16.88 0.75 -16.51
N ILE A 91 -17.65 0.00 -15.74
CA ILE A 91 -18.28 -1.25 -16.19
C ILE A 91 -19.79 -1.05 -16.28
N GLN A 92 -20.39 -1.69 -17.27
CA GLN A 92 -21.82 -1.65 -17.50
C GLN A 92 -22.42 -3.01 -17.14
N THR A 93 -23.46 -3.01 -16.32
CA THR A 93 -24.18 -4.23 -15.93
C THR A 93 -25.64 -4.08 -16.33
N ALA A 94 -26.18 -5.08 -17.03
CA ALA A 94 -27.61 -5.15 -17.28
C ALA A 94 -28.30 -5.70 -16.02
N GLY A 95 -29.19 -4.91 -15.45
CA GLY A 95 -30.06 -5.35 -14.35
C GLY A 95 -31.19 -6.26 -14.84
N GLU A 96 -31.95 -6.80 -13.89
CA GLU A 96 -33.16 -7.61 -14.20
C GLU A 96 -34.38 -6.76 -14.56
N LEU A 97 -34.33 -5.45 -14.30
CA LEU A 97 -35.42 -4.53 -14.59
C LEU A 97 -35.39 -4.10 -16.05
N LEU A 98 -36.54 -4.12 -16.71
CA LEU A 98 -36.73 -3.63 -18.07
C LEU A 98 -37.18 -2.16 -18.04
N GLY A 99 -36.64 -1.34 -18.94
CA GLY A 99 -37.08 0.02 -19.19
C GLY A 99 -38.42 0.07 -19.94
N GLU A 100 -38.91 1.28 -20.21
CA GLU A 100 -40.19 1.50 -20.91
C GLU A 100 -40.22 0.88 -22.32
N ASP A 101 -39.06 0.79 -22.96
CA ASP A 101 -38.90 0.21 -24.30
C ASP A 101 -38.79 -1.33 -24.29
N GLY A 102 -38.80 -1.95 -23.10
CA GLY A 102 -38.68 -3.40 -22.93
C GLY A 102 -37.24 -3.94 -22.90
N ASP A 103 -36.24 -3.06 -23.06
CA ASP A 103 -34.82 -3.40 -22.95
C ASP A 103 -34.33 -3.37 -21.49
N PRO A 104 -33.34 -4.21 -21.09
CA PRO A 104 -32.77 -4.17 -19.75
C PRO A 104 -32.15 -2.81 -19.41
N ILE A 105 -32.41 -2.32 -18.20
CA ILE A 105 -31.76 -1.10 -17.69
C ILE A 105 -30.27 -1.39 -17.47
N ILE A 106 -29.42 -0.56 -18.07
CA ILE A 106 -27.97 -0.63 -17.92
C ILE A 106 -27.55 0.30 -16.77
N GLU A 107 -26.87 -0.27 -15.78
CA GLU A 107 -26.23 0.47 -14.70
C GLU A 107 -24.73 0.60 -14.95
N GLU A 108 -24.20 1.81 -14.73
CA GLU A 108 -22.76 2.07 -14.79
C GLU A 108 -22.16 2.05 -13.39
N HIS A 109 -21.03 1.34 -13.23
CA HIS A 109 -20.30 1.30 -11.98
C HIS A 109 -18.83 1.63 -12.19
N GLU A 110 -18.25 2.35 -11.23
CA GLU A 110 -16.82 2.57 -11.14
C GLU A 110 -16.13 1.34 -10.53
N LEU A 111 -15.27 0.69 -11.31
CA LEU A 111 -14.43 -0.40 -10.86
C LEU A 111 -12.98 0.09 -10.73
N TRP A 112 -12.49 0.19 -9.50
CA TRP A 112 -11.12 0.55 -9.19
C TRP A 112 -10.25 -0.72 -9.07
N ILE A 113 -9.26 -0.86 -9.94
CA ILE A 113 -8.36 -2.02 -10.00
C ILE A 113 -6.89 -1.63 -10.03
N ARG A 114 -6.02 -2.57 -9.70
CA ARG A 114 -4.57 -2.50 -9.93
C ARG A 114 -4.11 -3.67 -10.77
N ASP A 115 -2.95 -3.54 -11.40
CA ASP A 115 -2.31 -4.69 -12.05
C ASP A 115 -1.82 -5.68 -10.97
N PRO A 116 -2.37 -6.91 -10.93
CA PRO A 116 -1.99 -7.88 -9.91
C PRO A 116 -0.51 -8.27 -9.98
N VAL A 117 0.10 -8.26 -11.17
CA VAL A 117 1.53 -8.56 -11.34
C VAL A 117 2.38 -7.46 -10.73
N GLU A 118 1.98 -6.20 -10.88
CA GLU A 118 2.67 -5.07 -10.25
C GLU A 118 2.54 -5.11 -8.72
N CYS A 119 1.34 -5.39 -8.20
CA CYS A 119 1.11 -5.54 -6.76
C CYS A 119 1.98 -6.66 -6.16
N VAL A 120 2.01 -7.83 -6.79
CA VAL A 120 2.84 -8.95 -6.32
C VAL A 120 4.33 -8.60 -6.39
N ARG A 121 4.77 -7.92 -7.45
CA ARG A 121 6.16 -7.48 -7.60
C ARG A 121 6.58 -6.49 -6.50
N GLU A 122 5.72 -5.53 -6.18
CA GLU A 122 5.94 -4.59 -5.07
C GLU A 122 6.03 -5.35 -3.74
N LEU A 123 5.07 -6.23 -3.44
CA LEU A 123 5.03 -7.00 -2.20
C LEU A 123 6.30 -7.84 -2.01
N ILE A 124 6.70 -8.62 -3.01
CA ILE A 124 7.90 -9.46 -2.95
C ILE A 124 9.18 -8.60 -2.91
N GLY A 125 9.13 -7.41 -3.49
CA GLY A 125 10.25 -6.46 -3.50
C GLY A 125 10.46 -5.73 -2.17
N ASN A 126 9.52 -5.80 -1.23
CA ASN A 126 9.59 -5.10 0.04
C ASN A 126 10.53 -5.83 1.02
N PRO A 127 11.64 -5.18 1.46
CA PRO A 127 12.59 -5.79 2.39
C PRO A 127 11.98 -6.24 3.72
N ALA A 128 10.88 -5.62 4.17
CA ALA A 128 10.19 -5.99 5.41
C ALA A 128 9.66 -7.43 5.41
N PHE A 129 9.40 -8.01 4.23
CA PHE A 129 8.91 -9.38 4.10
C PHE A 129 10.02 -10.40 3.82
N ARG A 130 11.27 -9.97 3.67
CA ARG A 130 12.38 -10.82 3.23
C ARG A 130 12.54 -12.10 4.05
N GLU A 131 12.41 -12.00 5.38
CA GLU A 131 12.58 -13.14 6.29
C GLU A 131 11.37 -14.08 6.32
N TYR A 132 10.22 -13.63 5.81
CA TYR A 132 8.97 -14.40 5.79
C TYR A 132 8.68 -15.03 4.43
N MET A 133 9.47 -14.70 3.40
CA MET A 133 9.28 -15.24 2.06
C MET A 133 9.88 -16.62 1.90
N VAL A 134 9.07 -17.56 1.41
CA VAL A 134 9.49 -18.93 1.08
C VAL A 134 9.44 -19.13 -0.43
N TYR A 135 10.57 -19.53 -1.02
CA TYR A 135 10.73 -19.69 -2.47
C TYR A 135 10.82 -21.14 -2.94
N ALA A 136 10.80 -22.09 -2.00
CA ALA A 136 10.88 -23.51 -2.28
C ALA A 136 9.88 -24.26 -1.42
N PRO A 137 9.29 -25.36 -1.91
CA PRO A 137 8.41 -26.16 -1.10
C PRO A 137 9.18 -26.83 0.03
N GLU A 138 8.50 -27.00 1.15
CA GLU A 138 9.03 -27.62 2.35
C GLU A 138 8.13 -28.80 2.74
N LYS A 139 8.69 -29.78 3.44
CA LYS A 139 7.89 -30.80 4.12
C LYS A 139 8.01 -30.67 5.62
N THR A 140 6.95 -30.15 6.22
CA THR A 140 6.83 -30.02 7.68
C THR A 140 6.09 -31.24 8.25
N TYR A 141 6.59 -31.76 9.36
CA TYR A 141 6.05 -32.94 10.03
C TYR A 141 5.80 -32.65 11.51
N ALA A 142 4.70 -33.19 12.05
CA ALA A 142 4.34 -33.04 13.46
C ALA A 142 5.10 -34.03 14.38
N ASP A 143 5.76 -35.03 13.79
CA ASP A 143 6.53 -36.04 14.51
C ASP A 143 7.96 -36.17 13.96
N LYS A 144 8.85 -36.71 14.81
CA LYS A 144 10.26 -36.96 14.50
C LYS A 144 10.49 -38.08 13.47
N HIS A 145 9.46 -38.86 13.15
CA HIS A 145 9.53 -40.01 12.25
C HIS A 145 9.09 -39.67 10.82
N GLY A 146 8.58 -38.46 10.58
CA GLY A 146 8.12 -37.99 9.28
C GLY A 146 6.82 -38.65 8.81
N GLN A 147 5.97 -39.15 9.71
CA GLN A 147 4.75 -39.89 9.33
C GLN A 147 3.51 -39.00 9.27
N SER A 148 3.41 -38.01 10.16
CA SER A 148 2.31 -37.06 10.24
C SER A 148 2.72 -35.75 9.57
N ARG A 149 2.23 -35.54 8.34
CA ARG A 149 2.43 -34.30 7.58
C ARG A 149 1.61 -33.16 8.17
N ARG A 150 2.23 -32.00 8.28
CA ARG A 150 1.56 -30.73 8.57
C ARG A 150 1.42 -29.92 7.29
N TYR A 151 0.21 -29.42 7.07
CA TYR A 151 -0.15 -28.56 5.94
C TYR A 151 -0.80 -27.30 6.52
N ASP A 152 -0.09 -26.18 6.47
CA ASP A 152 -0.56 -24.87 6.95
C ASP A 152 -0.41 -23.78 5.89
N GLU A 153 0.64 -23.87 5.07
CA GLU A 153 0.96 -22.87 4.05
C GLU A 153 1.13 -23.48 2.65
N MET A 154 1.04 -22.67 1.59
CA MET A 154 1.11 -23.16 0.20
C MET A 154 2.40 -23.96 -0.09
N TRP A 155 3.53 -23.54 0.46
CA TRP A 155 4.82 -24.21 0.27
C TRP A 155 4.95 -25.55 1.00
N THR A 156 4.10 -25.80 2.01
CA THR A 156 4.03 -27.11 2.69
C THR A 156 3.19 -28.13 1.90
N GLY A 157 2.32 -27.64 1.01
CA GLY A 157 1.43 -28.43 0.18
C GLY A 157 2.14 -29.23 -0.91
N ASP A 158 1.55 -30.36 -1.30
CA ASP A 158 2.09 -31.19 -2.39
C ASP A 158 2.00 -30.50 -3.76
N TRP A 159 1.15 -29.46 -3.88
CA TRP A 159 0.98 -28.73 -5.14
C TRP A 159 2.27 -28.03 -5.59
N TRP A 160 2.98 -27.29 -4.72
CA TRP A 160 4.26 -26.67 -5.09
C TRP A 160 5.32 -27.71 -5.50
N TRP A 161 5.40 -28.83 -4.79
CA TRP A 161 6.27 -29.95 -5.15
C TRP A 161 5.98 -30.45 -6.57
N LYS A 162 4.71 -30.65 -6.93
CA LYS A 162 4.32 -31.11 -8.28
C LYS A 162 4.62 -30.06 -9.35
N THR A 163 4.37 -28.78 -9.06
CA THR A 163 4.59 -27.68 -10.00
C THR A 163 6.08 -27.49 -10.32
N GLN A 164 6.97 -27.69 -9.35
CA GLN A 164 8.43 -27.58 -9.57
C GLN A 164 8.99 -28.65 -10.53
N VAL A 165 8.39 -29.84 -10.56
CA VAL A 165 8.86 -30.96 -11.40
C VAL A 165 8.50 -30.77 -12.89
N GLY A 166 7.62 -29.82 -13.21
CA GLY A 166 7.13 -29.59 -14.58
C GLY A 166 8.06 -28.85 -15.56
N ARG A 167 9.31 -28.53 -15.20
CA ARG A 167 10.25 -27.79 -16.07
C ARG A 167 11.49 -28.56 -16.53
N THR A 168 11.59 -29.85 -16.26
CA THR A 168 12.76 -30.67 -16.67
C THR A 168 12.39 -31.80 -17.63
N SER A 169 11.74 -31.51 -18.77
CA SER A 169 11.86 -32.37 -19.97
C SER A 169 11.02 -31.87 -21.17
N SER A 170 11.67 -31.18 -22.12
CA SER A 170 11.57 -31.47 -23.56
C SER A 170 12.41 -30.46 -24.37
N SER A 171 13.71 -30.69 -24.42
CA SER A 171 14.48 -30.43 -25.63
C SER A 171 14.71 -31.81 -26.25
N LYS A 172 14.07 -32.07 -27.37
CA LYS A 172 14.52 -33.08 -28.33
C LYS A 172 15.24 -32.36 -29.45
#